data_AF-A0A947IN11-F1
#
_entry.id   AF-A0A947IN11-F1
#
_cell.length_a   1.000
_cell.length_b   1.000
_cell.length_c   1.000
_cell.angle_alpha   90.00
_cell.angle_beta   90.00
_cell.angle_gamma   90.00
#
_symmetry.space_group_name_H-M   'P 1'
#
loop_
_entity.id
_entity.type
_entity.pdbx_description
1 polymer ?
#
loop_
_entity_poly.entity_id
_entity_poly.type
_entity_poly.pdbx_seq_one_letter_code
_entity_poly.pdbx_strand_id
1 'polypeptide(L)'
;MGRAVKYLIITIVSVVLIAVLAAASLAFWIDPNIFKDDIEKLAAEQGLTLQLEGDLAWQVFPNIQIVINGASVAPENEAEMMRFDKAQLSVALM
;
A
#
# COMPACT_ATOMS: atom_id res chain seq x y z
N MET A 1 -38.43 -21.21 -3.80
CA MET A 1 -37.02 -21.67 -3.84
C MET A 1 -36.85 -22.79 -2.83
N GLY A 2 -36.32 -23.95 -3.25
CA GLY A 2 -36.13 -25.08 -2.33
C GLY A 2 -35.20 -24.68 -1.19
N ARG A 3 -35.48 -25.15 0.04
CA ARG A 3 -34.66 -24.84 1.23
C ARG A 3 -33.17 -25.14 1.00
N ALA A 4 -32.87 -26.21 0.25
CA ALA A 4 -31.52 -26.57 -0.18
C ALA A 4 -30.81 -25.48 -0.99
N VAL A 5 -31.49 -24.84 -1.95
CA VAL A 5 -30.92 -23.76 -2.77
C VAL A 5 -30.60 -22.53 -1.92
N LYS A 6 -31.45 -22.22 -0.94
CA LYS A 6 -31.21 -21.12 0.00
C LYS A 6 -29.94 -21.36 0.83
N TYR A 7 -29.78 -22.56 1.40
CA TYR A 7 -28.59 -22.90 2.17
C TYR A 7 -27.33 -22.94 1.31
N LEU A 8 -27.41 -23.43 0.07
CA LEU A 8 -26.29 -23.44 -0.86
C LEU A 8 -25.79 -22.02 -1.17
N ILE A 9 -26.71 -21.08 -1.45
CA ILE A 9 -26.35 -19.67 -1.67
C ILE A 9 -25.71 -19.06 -0.43
N ILE A 10 -26.29 -19.28 0.76
CA ILE A 10 -25.73 -18.77 2.01
C ILE A 10 -24.32 -19.29 2.23
N THR A 11 -24.08 -20.58 2.03
CA THR A 11 -22.75 -21.18 2.18
C THR A 11 -21.73 -20.53 1.23
N ILE A 12 -22.08 -20.36 -0.06
CA ILE A 12 -21.19 -19.74 -1.04
C ILE A 12 -20.87 -18.29 -0.64
N VAL A 13 -21.89 -17.50 -0.29
CA VAL A 13 -21.71 -16.11 0.13
C VAL A 13 -20.85 -16.02 1.40
N SER A 14 -21.08 -16.88 2.38
CA SER A 14 -20.28 -16.93 3.60
C SER A 14 -18.81 -17.26 3.32
N VAL A 15 -18.53 -18.22 2.44
CA VAL A 15 -17.15 -18.57 2.05
C VAL A 15 -16.45 -17.40 1.36
N VAL A 16 -17.14 -16.75 0.41
CA VAL A 16 -16.61 -15.58 -0.29
C VAL A 16 -16.34 -14.44 0.71
N LEU A 17 -17.25 -14.19 1.64
CA LEU A 17 -17.09 -13.17 2.66
C LEU A 17 -15.88 -13.43 3.56
N ILE A 18 -15.69 -14.68 4.00
CA ILE A 18 -14.52 -15.07 4.81
C ILE A 18 -13.23 -14.85 4.03
N ALA A 19 -13.18 -15.22 2.74
CA ALA A 19 -12.01 -15.01 1.90
C ALA A 19 -11.67 -13.52 1.74
N VAL A 20 -12.68 -12.67 1.53
CA VAL A 20 -12.51 -11.22 1.44
C VAL A 20 -12.00 -10.64 2.75
N LEU A 21 -12.56 -11.05 3.89
CA LEU A 21 -12.12 -10.58 5.20
C LEU A 21 -10.69 -11.03 5.52
N ALA A 22 -10.31 -12.25 5.16
CA ALA A 22 -8.94 -12.73 5.31
C ALA A 22 -7.96 -11.89 4.46
N ALA A 23 -8.27 -11.66 3.18
CA ALA A 23 -7.45 -10.80 2.32
C ALA A 23 -7.35 -9.36 2.84
N ALA A 24 -8.47 -8.78 3.29
CA ALA A 24 -8.50 -7.44 3.86
C ALA A 24 -7.65 -7.37 5.13
N SER A 25 -7.73 -8.37 6.02
CA SER A 25 -6.93 -8.39 7.24
C SER A 25 -5.43 -8.37 6.96
N LEU A 26 -4.96 -9.09 5.93
CA LEU A 26 -3.55 -9.05 5.52
C LEU A 26 -3.12 -7.66 5.02
N ALA A 27 -4.00 -6.95 4.30
CA ALA A 27 -3.73 -5.61 3.78
C ALA A 27 -3.80 -4.51 4.86
N PHE A 28 -4.68 -4.64 5.85
CA PHE A 28 -4.90 -3.64 6.89
C PHE A 28 -4.05 -3.83 8.15
N TRP A 29 -3.49 -5.02 8.39
CA TRP A 29 -2.69 -5.25 9.61
C TRP A 29 -1.35 -4.51 9.57
N ILE A 30 -0.76 -4.31 8.38
CA ILE A 30 0.53 -3.64 8.22
C ILE A 30 0.30 -2.19 7.81
N ASP A 31 0.48 -1.25 8.76
CA ASP A 31 0.50 0.18 8.45
C ASP A 31 1.80 0.52 7.70
N PRO A 32 1.74 0.95 6.42
CA PRO A 32 2.93 1.23 5.64
C PRO A 32 3.71 2.44 6.16
N ASN A 33 3.10 3.33 6.96
CA ASN A 33 3.76 4.53 7.49
C ASN A 33 4.88 4.21 8.48
N ILE A 34 4.90 3.01 9.06
CA ILE A 34 5.99 2.58 9.97
C ILE A 34 7.35 2.52 9.27
N PHE A 35 7.36 2.40 7.94
CA PHE A 35 8.59 2.27 7.15
C PHE A 35 9.14 3.62 6.67
N LYS A 36 8.47 4.74 6.94
CA LYS A 36 8.93 6.05 6.46
C LYS A 36 10.37 6.35 6.86
N ASP A 37 10.66 6.25 8.15
CA ASP A 37 11.99 6.53 8.70
C ASP A 37 13.06 5.62 8.09
N ASP A 38 12.73 4.34 7.90
CA ASP A 38 13.65 3.37 7.28
C ASP A 38 13.90 3.69 5.79
N ILE A 39 12.86 4.08 5.04
CA ILE A 39 12.98 4.45 3.62
C ILE A 39 13.78 5.74 3.46
N GLU A 40 13.53 6.75 4.29
CA GLU A 40 14.28 8.01 4.29
C GLU A 40 15.75 7.79 4.63
N LYS A 41 16.03 6.94 5.62
CA LYS A 41 17.40 6.55 5.97
C LYS A 41 18.10 5.82 4.84
N LEU A 42 17.44 4.87 4.19
CA LEU A 42 18.00 4.15 3.03
C LEU A 42 18.26 5.06 1.84
N ALA A 43 17.46 6.12 1.66
CA ALA A 43 17.72 7.14 0.65
C ALA A 43 18.96 7.96 1.01
N ALA A 44 19.11 8.35 2.29
CA ALA A 44 20.28 9.08 2.77
C ALA A 44 21.58 8.28 2.59
N GLU A 45 21.55 6.97 2.83
CA GLU A 45 22.67 6.07 2.55
C GLU A 45 23.06 6.02 1.05
N GLN A 46 22.16 6.42 0.16
CA GLN A 46 22.38 6.54 -1.29
C GLN A 46 22.74 7.96 -1.74
N GLY A 47 22.96 8.90 -0.80
CA GLY A 47 23.26 10.31 -1.09
C GLY A 47 22.03 11.13 -1.52
N LEU A 48 20.83 10.65 -1.20
CA LEU A 48 19.56 11.32 -1.48
C LEU A 48 18.88 11.70 -0.16
N THR A 49 18.57 12.97 0.02
CA THR A 49 17.65 13.41 1.07
C THR A 49 16.22 13.21 0.57
N LEU A 50 15.56 12.17 1.05
CA LEU A 50 14.13 11.90 0.82
C LEU A 50 13.35 12.32 2.05
N GLN A 51 12.23 13.02 1.86
CA GLN A 51 11.24 13.30 2.91
C GLN A 51 9.88 12.81 2.43
N LEU A 52 9.20 12.04 3.28
CA LEU A 52 7.88 11.46 3.03
C LEU A 52 6.84 12.22 3.88
N GLU A 53 6.49 13.43 3.45
CA GLU A 53 5.72 14.37 4.28
C GLU A 53 4.26 13.93 4.52
N GLY A 54 3.66 13.20 3.58
CA GLY A 54 2.30 12.69 3.75
C GLY A 54 2.21 11.17 3.67
N ASP A 55 0.99 10.65 3.76
CA ASP A 55 0.77 9.26 4.15
C ASP A 55 1.08 8.27 3.03
N LEU A 56 1.67 7.14 3.44
CA LEU A 56 1.77 5.92 2.66
C LEU A 56 0.45 5.17 2.79
N ALA A 57 -0.10 4.71 1.67
CA ALA A 57 -1.34 3.96 1.64
C ALA A 57 -1.22 2.72 0.74
N TRP A 58 -1.80 1.62 1.20
CA TRP A 58 -1.95 0.42 0.38
C TRP A 58 -3.06 0.61 -0.66
N GLN A 59 -2.75 0.26 -1.90
CA GLN A 59 -3.74 0.05 -2.96
C GLN A 59 -3.56 -1.37 -3.49
N VAL A 60 -4.47 -2.28 -3.15
CA VAL A 60 -4.33 -3.73 -3.39
C VAL A 60 -5.08 -4.24 -4.63
N PHE A 61 -5.78 -3.37 -5.35
CA PHE A 61 -6.54 -3.72 -6.55
C PHE A 61 -6.35 -2.67 -7.66
N PRO A 62 -6.09 -3.06 -8.93
CA PRO A 62 -5.94 -4.44 -9.44
C PRO A 62 -4.58 -5.09 -9.14
N ASN A 63 -3.56 -4.29 -8.82
CA ASN A 63 -2.23 -4.77 -8.39
C ASN A 63 -1.94 -4.25 -6.99
N ILE A 64 -1.00 -4.87 -6.29
CA ILE A 64 -0.51 -4.40 -4.99
C ILE A 64 0.46 -3.23 -5.21
N GLN A 65 0.12 -2.09 -4.60
CA GLN A 65 0.82 -0.83 -4.77
C GLN A 65 0.92 -0.08 -3.44
N ILE A 66 1.98 0.71 -3.30
CA ILE A 66 2.12 1.76 -2.28
C ILE A 66 1.90 3.11 -2.97
N VAL A 67 0.95 3.87 -2.45
CA VAL A 67 0.68 5.25 -2.86
C VAL A 67 1.29 6.17 -1.82
N ILE A 68 2.11 7.11 -2.27
CA ILE A 68 2.73 8.14 -1.45
C ILE A 68 2.05 9.46 -1.79
N ASN A 69 1.51 10.16 -0.78
CA ASN A 69 0.86 11.46 -0.97
C ASN A 69 1.76 12.54 -0.38
N GLY A 70 2.51 13.26 -1.21
CA GLY A 70 3.54 14.19 -0.74
C GLY A 70 4.86 13.49 -0.43
N ALA A 71 5.82 13.70 -1.32
CA ALA A 71 7.21 13.36 -1.09
C ALA A 71 8.11 14.46 -1.68
N SER A 72 9.27 14.69 -1.08
CA SER A 72 10.32 15.50 -1.67
C SER A 72 11.64 14.74 -1.69
N VAL A 73 12.42 14.96 -2.75
CA VAL A 73 13.76 14.39 -2.90
C VAL A 73 14.72 15.48 -3.32
N ALA A 74 15.90 15.48 -2.72
CA ALA A 74 17.02 16.32 -3.10
C ALA A 74 18.32 15.50 -3.05
N PRO A 75 19.28 15.74 -3.94
CA PRO A 75 20.63 15.27 -3.72
C PRO A 75 21.19 15.88 -2.42
N GLU A 76 21.91 15.10 -1.62
CA GLU A 76 22.37 15.52 -0.27
C GLU A 76 23.19 16.83 -0.28
N ASN A 77 23.85 17.14 -1.40
CA ASN A 77 24.71 18.33 -1.55
C ASN A 77 24.12 19.42 -2.45
N GLU A 78 22.85 19.32 -2.86
CA GLU A 78 22.22 20.29 -3.76
C GLU A 78 20.97 20.92 -3.13
N ALA A 79 20.77 22.20 -3.41
CA ALA A 79 19.61 22.94 -2.92
C ALA A 79 18.34 22.69 -3.76
N GLU A 80 18.46 22.01 -4.90
CA GLU A 80 17.33 21.69 -5.76
C GLU A 80 16.54 20.52 -5.18
N MET A 81 15.34 20.84 -4.69
CA MET A 81 14.38 19.89 -4.16
C MET A 81 13.29 19.63 -5.21
N MET A 82 13.16 18.38 -5.63
CA MET A 82 12.05 17.93 -6.45
C MET A 82 10.93 17.44 -5.54
N ARG A 83 9.72 18.01 -5.70
CA ARG A 83 8.55 17.64 -4.91
C ARG A 83 7.52 16.91 -5.77
N PHE A 84 6.95 15.86 -5.21
CA PHE A 84 5.90 15.06 -5.80
C PHE A 84 4.64 15.17 -4.93
N ASP A 85 3.54 15.64 -5.52
CA ASP A 85 2.26 15.62 -4.82
C ASP A 85 1.74 14.18 -4.66
N LYS A 86 2.07 13.30 -5.62
CA LYS A 86 1.72 11.88 -5.57
C LYS A 86 2.76 11.02 -6.29
N ALA A 87 3.21 9.95 -5.63
CA ALA A 87 4.05 8.91 -6.23
C ALA A 87 3.40 7.53 -6.00
N GLN A 88 3.62 6.58 -6.91
CA GLN A 88 3.02 5.25 -6.86
C GLN A 88 4.09 4.20 -7.18
N LEU A 89 4.23 3.22 -6.30
CA LEU A 89 5.14 2.08 -6.47
C LEU A 89 4.31 0.80 -6.56
N SER A 90 4.42 0.06 -7.67
CA SER A 90 3.66 -1.16 -7.93
C SER A 90 4.54 -2.41 -7.93
N VAL A 91 4.07 -3.50 -7.34
CA VAL A 91 4.70 -4.82 -7.44
C VAL A 91 3.91 -5.67 -8.43
N ALA A 92 4.57 -6.11 -9.50
CA ALA A 92 3.99 -7.06 -10.44
C ALA A 92 4.06 -8.48 -9.85
N LEU A 93 2.91 -9.16 -9.74
CA LEU A 93 2.85 -10.58 -9.40
C LEU A 93 3.07 -11.35 -10.71
N MET A 94 4.28 -11.87 -10.92
CA MET A 94 4.61 -12.76 -12.04
C MET A 94 4.13 -14.19 -11.79
#